data_AF-A0A8S8XRS1-F1
#
_entry.id   AF-A0A8S8XRS1-F1
#
_cell.length_a   1.000
_cell.length_b   1.000
_cell.length_c   1.000
_cell.angle_alpha   90.00
_cell.angle_beta   90.00
_cell.angle_gamma   90.00
#
_symmetry.space_group_name_H-M   'P 1'
#
loop_
_entity.id
_entity.type
_entity.pdbx_description
1 polymer ?
#
loop_
_entity_poly.entity_id
_entity_poly.type
_entity_poly.pdbx_seq_one_letter_code
_entity_poly.pdbx_strand_id
1 'polypeptide(L)'
;MQRKAIMAGIVIFLLLSTGFVGMSTEEKLDNSISSENNLNWWDTYSRDKDRNGISDLLTWKLAQGEEFFKAGEARVFVRYDHHPTDYDIEMLENAGIKVTFRAQYIDLVGTTMPRSLVSEVATWDGVVMLDDIGKAEPHMADAVPAMGVDDVWLNHGIYGEGISIAIVDTGVDNAHVGLDDMDDNQFTFDDMKVIAYYDAVQDAVICSPCLPENQSIVEPMELT
;
A
#
# COMPACT_ATOMS: atom_id res chain seq x y z
N MET A 1 63.67 -45.06 -16.18
CA MET A 1 63.13 -45.16 -14.80
C MET A 1 63.13 -43.78 -14.19
N GLN A 2 61.94 -43.16 -14.05
CA GLN A 2 61.81 -41.78 -13.61
C GLN A 2 61.98 -41.67 -12.09
N ARG A 3 62.85 -40.77 -11.64
CA ARG A 3 62.95 -40.32 -10.25
C ARG A 3 61.86 -39.28 -10.01
N LYS A 4 61.03 -39.47 -8.98
CA LYS A 4 60.20 -38.40 -8.41
C LYS A 4 60.51 -38.32 -6.92
N ALA A 5 61.11 -37.19 -6.55
CA ALA A 5 61.41 -36.82 -5.19
C ALA A 5 60.12 -36.46 -4.44
N ILE A 6 60.00 -36.94 -3.21
CA ILE A 6 58.98 -36.55 -2.23
C ILE A 6 59.66 -35.52 -1.34
N MET A 7 59.18 -34.28 -1.32
CA MET A 7 59.45 -33.31 -0.26
C MET A 7 58.17 -32.55 0.05
N ALA A 8 57.87 -32.50 1.35
CA ALA A 8 56.62 -32.09 1.96
C ALA A 8 56.34 -30.58 1.80
N GLY A 9 55.12 -30.26 1.37
CA GLY A 9 54.57 -28.90 1.40
C GLY A 9 53.76 -28.69 2.68
N ILE A 10 54.11 -27.64 3.43
CA ILE A 10 53.38 -27.15 4.60
C ILE A 10 52.06 -26.54 4.10
N VAL A 11 50.94 -27.13 4.49
CA VAL A 11 49.60 -26.56 4.28
C VAL A 11 49.25 -25.74 5.53
N ILE A 12 49.21 -24.42 5.38
CA ILE A 12 48.71 -23.50 6.41
C ILE A 12 47.18 -23.51 6.33
N PHE A 13 46.55 -24.14 7.32
CA PHE A 13 45.11 -24.14 7.52
C PHE A 13 44.73 -22.89 8.33
N LEU A 14 44.22 -21.86 7.67
CA LEU A 14 43.65 -20.67 8.33
C LEU A 14 42.27 -21.01 8.89
N LEU A 15 42.24 -21.53 10.11
CA LEU A 15 41.05 -21.57 10.97
C LEU A 15 40.94 -20.22 11.69
N LEU A 16 40.13 -19.31 11.16
CA LEU A 16 39.63 -18.16 11.93
C LEU A 16 38.19 -18.46 12.34
N SER A 17 38.08 -19.20 13.45
CA SER A 17 36.90 -19.16 14.29
C SER A 17 37.13 -18.09 15.35
N THR A 18 36.43 -16.96 15.23
CA THR A 18 36.27 -16.02 16.33
C THR A 18 34.79 -15.73 16.47
N GLY A 19 34.23 -16.23 17.56
CA GLY A 19 32.83 -16.06 17.92
C GLY A 19 32.45 -14.59 18.01
N PHE A 20 31.21 -14.31 17.63
CA PHE A 20 30.56 -13.05 17.95
C PHE A 20 30.40 -12.96 19.47
N VAL A 21 31.27 -12.19 20.12
CA VAL A 21 31.00 -11.67 21.46
C VAL A 21 30.08 -10.47 21.25
N GLY A 22 28.82 -10.61 21.67
CA GLY A 22 27.89 -9.49 21.78
C GLY A 22 28.43 -8.49 22.79
N MET A 23 29.02 -7.40 22.30
CA MET A 23 29.40 -6.27 23.12
C MET A 23 28.18 -5.33 23.15
N SER A 24 27.35 -5.48 24.19
CA SER A 24 26.32 -4.50 24.51
C SER A 24 27.02 -3.20 24.88
N THR A 25 27.11 -2.27 23.94
CA THR A 25 27.42 -0.88 24.25
C THR A 25 26.26 -0.30 25.04
N GLU A 26 26.48 0.03 26.31
CA GLU A 26 25.64 0.97 27.05
C GLU A 26 25.66 2.28 26.27
N GLU A 27 24.54 2.59 25.62
CA GLU A 27 24.32 3.87 24.96
C GLU A 27 24.23 4.94 26.05
N LYS A 28 25.29 5.72 26.16
CA LYS A 28 25.31 6.93 26.97
C LYS A 28 24.25 7.86 26.40
N LEU A 29 23.16 8.05 27.14
CA LEU A 29 22.06 8.94 26.80
C LEU A 29 22.57 10.39 26.80
N ASP A 30 23.15 10.82 25.68
CA ASP A 30 23.44 12.21 25.41
C ASP A 30 22.10 12.92 25.15
N ASN A 31 21.77 13.85 26.05
CA ASN A 31 20.48 14.53 26.16
C ASN A 31 20.27 15.60 25.06
N SER A 32 20.64 15.30 23.81
CA SER A 32 20.39 16.14 22.63
C SER A 32 19.08 15.80 21.90
N ILE A 33 18.25 14.94 22.48
CA ILE A 33 16.91 14.60 21.97
C ILE A 33 15.93 15.74 22.30
N SER A 34 16.03 16.86 21.57
CA SER A 34 14.98 17.89 21.61
C SER A 34 14.71 18.57 20.26
N SER A 35 15.38 18.16 19.18
CA SER A 35 15.12 18.69 17.83
C SER A 35 14.49 17.69 16.86
N GLU A 36 14.63 16.38 17.07
CA GLU A 36 14.02 15.37 16.18
C GLU A 36 12.56 15.04 16.57
N ASN A 37 12.14 15.31 17.80
CA ASN A 37 10.78 14.99 18.28
C ASN A 37 9.71 16.03 17.91
N ASN A 38 10.05 17.10 17.18
CA ASN A 38 9.12 18.16 16.78
C ASN A 38 9.00 18.32 15.25
N LEU A 39 9.55 17.39 14.47
CA LEU A 39 9.42 17.42 13.02
C LEU A 39 8.18 16.63 12.62
N ASN A 40 7.33 17.26 11.81
CA ASN A 40 6.24 16.57 11.16
C ASN A 40 6.78 15.67 10.04
N TRP A 41 5.99 14.66 9.64
CA TRP A 41 6.42 13.74 8.58
C TRP A 41 6.70 14.46 7.25
N TRP A 42 6.01 15.58 6.99
CA TRP A 42 6.18 16.38 5.78
C TRP A 42 7.46 17.23 5.79
N ASP A 43 8.00 17.60 6.97
CA ASP A 43 9.22 18.44 7.08
C ASP A 43 10.48 17.73 6.56
N THR A 44 10.43 16.40 6.48
CA THR A 44 11.54 15.53 6.06
C THR A 44 11.14 14.57 4.94
N TYR A 45 10.04 14.84 4.26
CA TYR A 45 9.50 13.93 3.25
C TYR A 45 10.49 13.74 2.10
N SER A 46 10.91 12.49 1.88
CA SER A 46 12.02 12.18 0.96
C SER A 46 11.76 12.52 -0.51
N ARG A 47 10.48 12.74 -0.88
CA ARG A 47 10.07 13.15 -2.22
C ARG A 47 9.89 14.66 -2.37
N ASP A 48 10.05 15.45 -1.33
CA ASP A 48 10.06 16.92 -1.38
C ASP A 48 11.45 17.41 -0.92
N LYS A 49 12.41 17.45 -1.86
CA LYS A 49 13.80 17.78 -1.52
C LYS A 49 14.03 19.26 -1.32
N ASP A 50 13.28 20.10 -2.02
CA ASP A 50 13.39 21.55 -1.94
C ASP A 50 12.46 22.16 -0.87
N ARG A 51 11.62 21.34 -0.22
CA ARG A 51 10.77 21.68 0.93
C ARG A 51 9.75 22.74 0.59
N ASN A 52 9.17 22.64 -0.60
CA ASN A 52 8.19 23.61 -1.09
C ASN A 52 6.74 23.13 -0.92
N GLY A 53 6.52 21.97 -0.29
CA GLY A 53 5.18 21.40 -0.09
C GLY A 53 4.61 20.73 -1.35
N ILE A 54 5.43 20.52 -2.38
CA ILE A 54 5.06 19.85 -3.63
C ILE A 54 6.08 18.74 -3.86
N SER A 55 5.62 17.51 -4.06
CA SER A 55 6.56 16.43 -4.35
C SER A 55 7.32 16.69 -5.65
N ASP A 56 8.62 16.40 -5.64
CA ASP A 56 9.50 16.43 -6.81
C ASP A 56 8.95 15.55 -7.95
N LEU A 57 8.26 14.45 -7.60
CA LEU A 57 7.62 13.56 -8.57
C LEU A 57 6.45 14.25 -9.28
N LEU A 58 5.60 14.97 -8.54
CA LEU A 58 4.50 15.74 -9.11
C LEU A 58 5.07 16.85 -10.00
N THR A 59 6.06 17.60 -9.52
CA THR A 59 6.77 18.63 -10.30
C THR A 59 7.34 18.06 -11.60
N TRP A 60 7.99 16.89 -11.53
CA TRP A 60 8.53 16.23 -12.71
C TRP A 60 7.43 15.80 -13.70
N LYS A 61 6.31 15.22 -13.24
CA LYS A 61 5.17 14.84 -14.09
C LYS A 61 4.52 16.06 -14.76
N LEU A 62 4.42 17.18 -14.03
CA LEU A 62 3.95 18.46 -14.55
C LEU A 62 4.89 19.06 -15.61
N ALA A 63 6.12 18.59 -15.74
CA ALA A 63 7.02 19.01 -16.82
C ALA A 63 6.89 18.15 -18.09
N GLN A 64 6.23 16.98 -18.05
CA GLN A 64 6.15 16.03 -19.18
C GLN A 64 4.98 16.30 -20.14
N GLY A 65 4.48 17.55 -20.21
CA GLY A 65 3.35 17.88 -21.06
C GLY A 65 2.10 17.08 -20.70
N GLU A 66 1.57 16.31 -21.66
CA GLU A 66 0.31 15.55 -21.55
C GLU A 66 0.51 14.04 -21.29
N GLU A 67 1.75 13.59 -21.02
CA GLU A 67 2.03 12.16 -20.81
C GLU A 67 1.27 11.57 -19.61
N PHE A 68 1.20 12.33 -18.51
CA PHE A 68 0.58 11.89 -17.25
C PHE A 68 -0.80 12.52 -17.02
N PHE A 69 -1.06 13.68 -17.60
CA PHE A 69 -2.24 14.48 -17.33
C PHE A 69 -2.86 15.03 -18.60
N LYS A 70 -4.16 15.33 -18.56
CA LYS A 70 -4.84 16.04 -19.65
C LYS A 70 -4.27 17.45 -19.81
N ALA A 71 -4.47 18.04 -20.99
CA ALA A 71 -4.09 19.42 -21.27
C ALA A 71 -4.69 20.38 -20.21
N GLY A 72 -3.84 21.18 -19.56
CA GLY A 72 -4.25 22.22 -18.61
C GLY A 72 -4.61 21.76 -17.20
N GLU A 73 -4.85 20.46 -16.98
CA GLU A 73 -5.27 19.91 -15.67
C GLU A 73 -4.23 18.91 -15.13
N ALA A 74 -4.27 18.66 -13.83
CA ALA A 74 -3.51 17.59 -13.17
C ALA A 74 -4.36 16.94 -12.09
N ARG A 75 -4.18 15.62 -11.94
CA ARG A 75 -4.64 14.90 -10.76
C ARG A 75 -3.64 15.18 -9.64
N VAL A 76 -4.12 15.68 -8.52
CA VAL A 76 -3.28 16.04 -7.36
C VAL A 76 -3.97 15.57 -6.08
N PHE A 77 -3.20 14.92 -5.22
CA PHE A 77 -3.59 14.66 -3.85
C PHE A 77 -3.13 15.81 -2.97
N VAL A 78 -4.09 16.49 -2.33
CA VAL A 78 -3.85 17.55 -1.35
C VAL A 78 -3.84 16.90 0.02
N ARG A 79 -2.73 17.00 0.74
CA ARG A 79 -2.60 16.53 2.12
C ARG A 79 -2.65 17.71 3.07
N TYR A 80 -3.35 17.53 4.17
CA TYR A 80 -3.55 18.55 5.19
C TYR A 80 -2.83 18.18 6.49
N ASP A 81 -2.57 19.17 7.35
CA ASP A 81 -2.09 18.97 8.73
C ASP A 81 -3.21 18.53 9.70
N HIS A 82 -4.43 18.39 9.18
CA HIS A 82 -5.63 17.97 9.88
C HIS A 82 -6.51 17.14 8.96
N HIS A 83 -7.49 16.44 9.53
CA HIS A 83 -8.48 15.73 8.72
C HIS A 83 -9.31 16.75 7.92
N PRO A 84 -9.34 16.66 6.57
CA PRO A 84 -10.00 17.65 5.73
C PRO A 84 -11.42 17.91 6.22
N THR A 85 -11.79 19.17 6.34
CA THR A 85 -13.11 19.64 6.76
C THR A 85 -13.96 20.02 5.55
N ASP A 86 -15.25 20.27 5.76
CA ASP A 86 -16.13 20.75 4.68
C ASP A 86 -15.68 22.12 4.15
N TYR A 87 -15.07 22.95 5.01
CA TYR A 87 -14.49 24.23 4.61
C TYR A 87 -13.33 24.06 3.62
N ASP A 88 -12.45 23.07 3.84
CA ASP A 88 -11.34 22.79 2.91
C ASP A 88 -11.84 22.35 1.54
N ILE A 89 -12.90 21.53 1.53
CA ILE A 89 -13.57 21.08 0.31
C ILE A 89 -14.18 22.28 -0.44
N GLU A 90 -14.93 23.15 0.26
CA GLU A 90 -15.51 24.35 -0.33
C GLU A 90 -14.44 25.30 -0.88
N MET A 91 -13.32 25.47 -0.17
CA MET A 91 -12.19 26.31 -0.64
C MET A 91 -11.61 25.81 -1.96
N LEU A 92 -11.39 24.50 -2.09
CA LEU A 92 -10.94 23.88 -3.33
C LEU A 92 -11.97 24.10 -4.46
N GLU A 93 -13.25 23.78 -4.20
CA GLU A 93 -14.31 23.89 -5.21
C GLU A 93 -14.52 25.34 -5.68
N ASN A 94 -14.47 26.31 -4.77
CA ASN A 94 -14.58 27.74 -5.08
C ASN A 94 -13.42 28.26 -5.94
N ALA A 95 -12.24 27.64 -5.86
CA ALA A 95 -11.11 27.92 -6.74
C ALA A 95 -11.22 27.24 -8.12
N GLY A 96 -12.32 26.52 -8.38
CA GLY A 96 -12.52 25.77 -9.62
C GLY A 96 -11.80 24.42 -9.64
N ILE A 97 -11.40 23.90 -8.48
CA ILE A 97 -10.77 22.59 -8.33
C ILE A 97 -11.87 21.54 -8.15
N LYS A 98 -11.82 20.47 -8.93
CA LYS A 98 -12.76 19.36 -8.79
C LYS A 98 -12.25 18.41 -7.70
N VAL A 99 -13.01 18.27 -6.61
CA VAL A 99 -12.77 17.20 -5.63
C VAL A 99 -13.29 15.87 -6.20
N THR A 100 -12.44 14.85 -6.20
CA THR A 100 -12.77 13.52 -6.73
C THR A 100 -12.88 12.46 -5.64
N PHE A 101 -12.26 12.68 -4.49
CA PHE A 101 -12.25 11.74 -3.38
C PHE A 101 -11.83 12.46 -2.09
N ARG A 102 -12.51 12.18 -0.97
CA ARG A 102 -12.07 12.60 0.37
C ARG A 102 -11.82 11.33 1.18
N ALA A 103 -10.59 11.15 1.62
CA ALA A 103 -10.25 9.95 2.39
C ALA A 103 -10.85 10.04 3.80
N GLN A 104 -11.38 8.93 4.30
CA GLN A 104 -11.96 8.86 5.66
C GLN A 104 -10.90 8.73 6.75
N TYR A 105 -9.84 7.97 6.49
CA TYR A 105 -8.89 7.54 7.53
C TYR A 105 -7.51 8.21 7.43
N ILE A 106 -7.29 9.03 6.42
CA ILE A 106 -6.04 9.75 6.21
C ILE A 106 -6.34 11.19 5.80
N ASP A 107 -5.42 12.10 6.11
CA ASP A 107 -5.58 13.53 5.87
C ASP A 107 -5.27 13.89 4.41
N LEU A 108 -6.15 13.44 3.51
CA LEU A 108 -5.93 13.50 2.06
C LEU A 108 -7.24 13.72 1.29
N VAL A 109 -7.17 14.66 0.34
CA VAL A 109 -8.21 14.93 -0.66
C VAL A 109 -7.63 14.66 -2.04
N GLY A 110 -8.27 13.78 -2.80
CA GLY A 110 -8.00 13.58 -4.23
C GLY A 110 -8.72 14.65 -5.05
N THR A 111 -8.00 15.28 -5.97
CA THR A 111 -8.54 16.36 -6.81
C THR A 111 -8.10 16.25 -8.27
N THR A 112 -8.85 16.90 -9.14
CA THR A 112 -8.39 17.35 -10.45
C THR A 112 -8.39 18.88 -10.46
N MET A 113 -7.24 19.50 -10.69
CA MET A 113 -7.09 20.96 -10.65
C MET A 113 -6.38 21.52 -11.90
N PRO A 114 -6.61 22.79 -12.26
CA PRO A 114 -5.78 23.50 -13.21
C PRO A 114 -4.31 23.48 -12.79
N ARG A 115 -3.40 23.17 -13.72
CA ARG A 115 -1.95 23.09 -13.45
C ARG A 115 -1.38 24.41 -12.92
N SER A 116 -1.97 25.53 -13.31
CA SER A 116 -1.59 26.86 -12.84
C SER A 116 -1.84 27.09 -11.36
N LEU A 117 -2.77 26.33 -10.74
CA LEU A 117 -3.09 26.47 -9.31
C LEU A 117 -2.20 25.63 -8.40
N VAL A 118 -1.49 24.62 -8.91
CA VAL A 118 -0.72 23.68 -8.07
C VAL A 118 0.25 24.41 -7.13
N SER A 119 1.04 25.35 -7.66
CA SER A 119 2.00 26.08 -6.83
C SER A 119 1.33 27.04 -5.83
N GLU A 120 0.15 27.55 -6.15
CA GLU A 120 -0.61 28.42 -5.25
C GLU A 120 -1.22 27.61 -4.10
N VAL A 121 -1.85 26.48 -4.40
CA VAL A 121 -2.52 25.60 -3.41
C VAL A 121 -1.52 25.07 -2.38
N ALA A 122 -0.27 24.83 -2.78
CA ALA A 122 0.79 24.42 -1.84
C ALA A 122 1.07 25.44 -0.73
N THR A 123 0.61 26.69 -0.89
CA THR A 123 0.78 27.77 0.10
C THR A 123 -0.47 28.04 0.94
N TRP A 124 -1.56 27.31 0.68
CA TRP A 124 -2.81 27.50 1.42
C TRP A 124 -2.68 27.02 2.87
N ASP A 125 -3.44 27.65 3.75
CA ASP A 125 -3.46 27.29 5.16
C ASP A 125 -3.89 25.82 5.34
N GLY A 126 -3.20 25.11 6.24
CA GLY A 126 -3.40 23.69 6.49
C GLY A 126 -2.88 22.73 5.42
N VAL A 127 -2.54 23.18 4.20
CA VAL A 127 -1.95 22.31 3.16
C VAL A 127 -0.49 22.04 3.47
N VAL A 128 -0.13 20.76 3.60
CA VAL A 128 1.26 20.35 3.94
C VAL A 128 2.00 19.67 2.80
N MET A 129 1.28 19.08 1.84
CA MET A 129 1.91 18.37 0.73
C MET A 129 0.95 18.20 -0.45
N LEU A 130 1.43 18.48 -1.65
CA LEU A 130 0.83 18.10 -2.92
C LEU A 130 1.62 16.98 -3.57
N ASP A 131 0.95 15.87 -3.93
CA ASP A 131 1.62 14.73 -4.57
C ASP A 131 0.73 14.07 -5.64
N ASP A 132 1.36 13.29 -6.53
CA ASP A 132 0.68 12.31 -7.38
C ASP A 132 1.26 10.91 -7.10
N ILE A 133 0.50 10.13 -6.30
CA ILE A 133 0.86 8.80 -5.78
C ILE A 133 1.10 7.77 -6.92
N GLY A 134 0.79 8.13 -8.17
CA GLY A 134 1.08 7.33 -9.36
C GLY A 134 -0.05 6.36 -9.70
N LYS A 135 0.21 5.47 -10.65
CA LYS A 135 -0.66 4.34 -10.99
C LYS A 135 0.06 3.07 -10.52
N ALA A 136 -0.64 2.23 -9.78
CA ALA A 136 -0.17 0.88 -9.50
C ALA A 136 -0.48 0.00 -10.72
N GLU A 137 0.42 -0.90 -11.04
CA GLU A 137 0.23 -1.92 -12.08
C GLU A 137 0.37 -3.30 -11.43
N PRO A 138 -0.53 -4.25 -11.73
CA PRO A 138 -0.42 -5.60 -11.20
C PRO A 138 0.84 -6.28 -11.74
N HIS A 139 1.63 -6.84 -10.82
CA HIS A 139 2.86 -7.56 -11.12
C HIS A 139 2.78 -8.95 -10.52
N MET A 140 2.53 -9.97 -11.36
CA MET A 140 2.76 -11.41 -11.14
C MET A 140 1.94 -12.20 -12.17
N ALA A 141 2.59 -13.04 -12.97
CA ALA A 141 1.92 -13.87 -13.99
C ALA A 141 1.80 -15.34 -13.56
N ASP A 142 2.78 -15.84 -12.80
CA ASP A 142 2.87 -17.25 -12.40
C ASP A 142 3.20 -17.36 -10.90
N ALA A 143 2.44 -18.19 -10.20
CA ALA A 143 2.77 -18.61 -8.85
C ALA A 143 3.70 -19.83 -8.92
N VAL A 144 4.88 -19.75 -8.29
CA VAL A 144 5.75 -20.93 -8.08
C VAL A 144 5.43 -21.50 -6.70
N PRO A 145 4.91 -22.75 -6.60
CA PRO A 145 4.65 -23.36 -5.31
C PRO A 145 5.97 -23.73 -4.64
N ALA A 146 6.36 -23.03 -3.58
CA ALA A 146 7.57 -23.36 -2.82
C ALA A 146 7.52 -22.92 -1.34
N MET A 147 6.33 -22.91 -0.71
CA MET A 147 6.18 -22.39 0.66
C MET A 147 5.94 -23.45 1.75
N GLY A 148 6.03 -24.76 1.47
CA GLY A 148 5.92 -25.82 2.49
C GLY A 148 4.59 -25.80 3.27
N VAL A 149 3.52 -25.31 2.66
CA VAL A 149 2.21 -25.11 3.29
C VAL A 149 1.60 -26.44 3.77
N ASP A 150 1.98 -27.54 3.10
CA ASP A 150 1.62 -28.90 3.47
C ASP A 150 2.09 -29.30 4.88
N ASP A 151 3.26 -28.83 5.32
CA ASP A 151 3.77 -29.10 6.67
C ASP A 151 2.90 -28.45 7.75
N VAL A 152 2.43 -27.22 7.50
CA VAL A 152 1.54 -26.47 8.42
C VAL A 152 0.21 -27.19 8.60
N TRP A 153 -0.37 -27.71 7.52
CA TRP A 153 -1.61 -28.46 7.59
C TRP A 153 -1.43 -29.82 8.24
N LEU A 154 -0.45 -30.62 7.76
CA LEU A 154 -0.29 -32.01 8.16
C LEU A 154 0.24 -32.18 9.59
N ASN A 155 1.18 -31.33 10.00
CA ASN A 155 1.86 -31.48 11.28
C ASN A 155 1.40 -30.50 12.36
N HIS A 156 0.73 -29.41 11.99
CA HIS A 156 0.26 -28.40 12.94
C HIS A 156 -1.26 -28.20 12.98
N GLY A 157 -2.00 -28.70 11.98
CA GLY A 157 -3.47 -28.59 11.96
C GLY A 157 -3.99 -27.16 11.90
N ILE A 158 -3.22 -26.23 11.34
CA ILE A 158 -3.57 -24.80 11.26
C ILE A 158 -4.13 -24.50 9.86
N TYR A 159 -5.42 -24.19 9.79
CA TYR A 159 -6.13 -23.94 8.52
C TYR A 159 -6.56 -22.48 8.32
N GLY A 160 -6.33 -21.60 9.30
CA GLY A 160 -6.72 -20.19 9.23
C GLY A 160 -8.13 -19.88 9.72
N GLU A 161 -8.74 -20.80 10.49
CA GLU A 161 -10.07 -20.60 11.10
C GLU A 161 -10.14 -19.29 11.91
N GLY A 162 -11.20 -18.52 11.69
CA GLY A 162 -11.42 -17.23 12.38
C GLY A 162 -10.55 -16.08 11.89
N ILE A 163 -9.74 -16.28 10.84
CA ILE A 163 -8.92 -15.23 10.22
C ILE A 163 -9.55 -14.76 8.92
N SER A 164 -9.73 -13.45 8.78
CA SER A 164 -10.16 -12.82 7.53
C SER A 164 -8.97 -12.15 6.85
N ILE A 165 -8.84 -12.34 5.53
CA ILE A 165 -7.78 -11.75 4.72
C ILE A 165 -8.43 -10.80 3.71
N ALA A 166 -8.03 -9.53 3.75
CA ALA A 166 -8.41 -8.54 2.74
C ALA A 166 -7.37 -8.53 1.61
N ILE A 167 -7.82 -8.67 0.38
CA ILE A 167 -6.99 -8.63 -0.82
C ILE A 167 -7.42 -7.44 -1.67
N VAL A 168 -6.49 -6.52 -1.94
CA VAL A 168 -6.72 -5.38 -2.86
C VAL A 168 -6.03 -5.71 -4.17
N ASP A 169 -6.81 -6.20 -5.13
CA ASP A 169 -6.35 -6.61 -6.46
C ASP A 169 -7.39 -6.19 -7.52
N THR A 170 -7.25 -6.72 -8.73
CA THR A 170 -8.14 -6.54 -9.89
C THR A 170 -9.52 -7.16 -9.71
N GLY A 171 -9.71 -8.02 -8.71
CA GLY A 171 -10.98 -8.63 -8.35
C GLY A 171 -10.84 -10.12 -8.04
N VAL A 172 -11.96 -10.82 -7.88
CA VAL A 172 -12.03 -12.27 -7.69
C VAL A 172 -13.24 -12.85 -8.41
N ASP A 173 -13.09 -14.01 -9.04
CA ASP A 173 -14.22 -14.84 -9.48
C ASP A 173 -14.68 -15.71 -8.32
N ASN A 174 -15.67 -15.23 -7.57
CA ASN A 174 -16.17 -15.92 -6.38
C ASN A 174 -16.99 -17.18 -6.69
N ALA A 175 -17.36 -17.41 -7.96
CA ALA A 175 -18.04 -18.64 -8.41
C ALA A 175 -17.04 -19.72 -8.85
N HIS A 176 -15.73 -19.45 -8.77
CA HIS A 176 -14.71 -20.40 -9.16
C HIS A 176 -14.67 -21.60 -8.19
N VAL A 177 -14.72 -22.83 -8.70
CA VAL A 177 -14.79 -24.08 -7.91
C VAL A 177 -13.69 -24.26 -6.85
N GLY A 178 -12.52 -23.64 -7.04
CA GLY A 178 -11.43 -23.66 -6.04
C GLY A 178 -11.66 -22.71 -4.85
N LEU A 179 -12.52 -21.71 -5.05
CA LEU A 179 -12.94 -20.71 -4.06
C LEU A 179 -14.35 -20.98 -3.50
N ASP A 180 -15.07 -21.86 -4.17
CA ASP A 180 -16.34 -22.46 -3.72
C ASP A 180 -16.12 -23.48 -2.58
N ASP A 181 -17.22 -23.94 -1.99
CA ASP A 181 -17.39 -24.88 -0.87
C ASP A 181 -16.72 -26.25 -1.02
N MET A 182 -16.10 -26.50 -2.18
CA MET A 182 -15.42 -27.75 -2.54
C MET A 182 -16.30 -29.01 -2.43
N ASP A 183 -17.62 -28.89 -2.27
CA ASP A 183 -18.54 -30.02 -2.10
C ASP A 183 -19.30 -30.41 -3.39
N ASP A 184 -18.90 -29.76 -4.51
CA ASP A 184 -19.41 -29.96 -5.86
C ASP A 184 -20.93 -29.83 -6.03
N ASN A 185 -21.61 -29.20 -5.07
CA ASN A 185 -23.04 -28.92 -5.09
C ASN A 185 -23.31 -27.42 -5.12
N GLN A 186 -23.66 -26.91 -6.31
CA GLN A 186 -24.02 -25.50 -6.56
C GLN A 186 -25.20 -24.92 -5.73
N PHE A 187 -25.78 -25.69 -4.81
CA PHE A 187 -26.90 -25.30 -3.95
C PHE A 187 -26.54 -25.28 -2.46
N THR A 188 -25.32 -25.68 -2.09
CA THR A 188 -24.72 -25.50 -0.77
C THR A 188 -23.91 -24.19 -0.78
N PHE A 189 -23.91 -23.51 0.37
CA PHE A 189 -23.34 -22.17 0.54
C PHE A 189 -22.78 -22.01 1.96
N ASP A 190 -22.44 -23.11 2.63
CA ASP A 190 -22.17 -23.17 4.06
C ASP A 190 -20.71 -22.91 4.46
N ASP A 191 -19.80 -22.75 3.51
CA ASP A 191 -18.37 -22.43 3.74
C ASP A 191 -17.75 -21.56 2.61
N MET A 192 -18.48 -20.54 2.15
CA MET A 192 -17.95 -19.56 1.19
C MET A 192 -16.62 -18.96 1.67
N LYS A 193 -15.57 -19.08 0.84
CA LYS A 193 -14.24 -18.51 1.15
C LYS A 193 -14.18 -17.00 0.94
N VAL A 194 -15.09 -16.46 0.12
CA VAL A 194 -15.24 -15.02 -0.13
C VAL A 194 -16.45 -14.50 0.64
N ILE A 195 -16.19 -13.74 1.70
CA ILE A 195 -17.22 -13.23 2.61
C ILE A 195 -17.77 -11.86 2.19
N ALA A 196 -16.99 -11.08 1.44
CA ALA A 196 -17.37 -9.77 0.92
C ALA A 196 -16.52 -9.40 -0.29
N TYR A 197 -17.11 -8.65 -1.22
CA TYR A 197 -16.42 -8.10 -2.38
C TYR A 197 -16.78 -6.63 -2.53
N TYR A 198 -15.81 -5.80 -2.90
CA TYR A 198 -16.01 -4.39 -3.19
C TYR A 198 -15.41 -4.06 -4.55
N ASP A 199 -16.26 -3.59 -5.47
CA ASP A 199 -15.83 -3.08 -6.76
C ASP A 199 -15.54 -1.58 -6.64
N ALA A 200 -14.25 -1.23 -6.60
CA ALA A 200 -13.79 0.14 -6.51
C ALA A 200 -14.04 0.99 -7.78
N VAL A 201 -14.32 0.36 -8.93
CA VAL A 201 -14.68 1.07 -10.17
C VAL A 201 -16.15 1.46 -10.15
N GLN A 202 -16.99 0.58 -9.60
CA GLN A 202 -18.43 0.79 -9.51
C GLN A 202 -18.87 1.47 -8.21
N ASP A 203 -17.97 1.63 -7.24
CA ASP A 203 -18.26 2.13 -5.89
C ASP A 203 -19.39 1.31 -5.24
N ALA A 204 -19.29 -0.02 -5.34
CA ALA A 204 -20.34 -0.94 -4.96
C ALA A 204 -19.81 -2.12 -4.14
N VAL A 205 -20.41 -2.36 -2.98
CA VAL A 205 -20.23 -3.62 -2.25
C VAL A 205 -21.12 -4.67 -2.90
N ILE A 206 -20.50 -5.74 -3.39
CA ILE A 206 -21.20 -6.92 -3.88
C ILE A 206 -21.09 -7.96 -2.77
N CYS A 207 -22.13 -8.01 -1.94
CA CYS A 207 -22.27 -9.08 -0.96
C CYS A 207 -22.65 -10.37 -1.69
N SER A 208 -21.93 -11.46 -1.40
CA SER A 208 -22.44 -12.80 -1.70
C SER A 208 -23.47 -13.22 -0.63
N PRO A 209 -24.44 -14.08 -1.00
CA PRO A 209 -24.46 -14.89 -2.21
C PRO A 209 -25.27 -14.25 -3.35
N CYS A 210 -24.93 -14.59 -4.59
CA CYS A 210 -25.84 -14.47 -5.72
C CYS A 210 -27.06 -15.36 -5.45
N LEU A 211 -28.05 -14.86 -4.73
CA LEU A 211 -29.33 -15.54 -4.57
C LEU A 211 -30.00 -15.63 -5.96
N PRO A 212 -30.50 -16.81 -6.39
CA PRO A 212 -31.45 -16.84 -7.49
C PRO A 212 -32.64 -15.94 -7.12
N GLU A 213 -33.04 -15.07 -8.05
CA GLU A 213 -34.05 -14.02 -7.91
C GLU A 213 -35.31 -14.45 -7.12
N ASN A 214 -35.28 -14.42 -5.78
CA ASN A 214 -36.46 -14.19 -4.93
C ASN A 214 -36.10 -14.12 -3.44
N GLN A 215 -35.42 -13.07 -2.98
CA GLN A 215 -35.67 -12.56 -1.63
C GLN A 215 -35.11 -11.16 -1.47
N SER A 216 -35.98 -10.29 -0.98
CA SER A 216 -35.72 -8.88 -0.74
C SER A 216 -35.11 -8.69 0.66
N ILE A 217 -34.32 -7.61 0.75
CA ILE A 217 -33.88 -6.85 1.93
C ILE A 217 -32.78 -7.48 2.81
N VAL A 218 -31.61 -6.80 2.92
CA VAL A 218 -31.10 -6.26 4.19
C VAL A 218 -30.33 -4.95 3.92
N GLU A 219 -30.55 -3.93 4.77
CA GLU A 219 -29.96 -2.59 4.78
C GLU A 219 -28.43 -2.56 4.88
N PRO A 220 -27.76 -1.46 4.44
CA PRO A 220 -26.32 -1.31 4.56
C PRO A 220 -25.89 -1.25 6.03
N MET A 221 -24.88 -2.05 6.36
CA MET A 221 -24.21 -2.04 7.65
C MET A 221 -23.40 -0.74 7.78
N GLU A 222 -23.89 0.21 8.57
CA GLU A 222 -23.08 1.36 8.99
C GLU A 222 -21.93 0.87 9.88
N LEU A 223 -20.70 1.07 9.41
CA LEU A 223 -19.49 0.92 10.21
C LEU A 223 -19.28 2.22 10.99
N THR A 224 -19.72 2.23 12.25
CA THR A 224 -19.27 3.20 13.28
C THR A 224 -17.91 2.83 13.84
#